data_AF-A0A8J8FFX9-F1
#
_entry.id   AF-A0A8J8FFX9-F1
#
_cell.length_a   1.000
_cell.length_b   1.000
_cell.length_c   1.000
_cell.angle_alpha   90.00
_cell.angle_beta   90.00
_cell.angle_gamma   90.00
#
_symmetry.space_group_name_H-M   'P 1'
#
loop_
_entity.id
_entity.type
_entity.pdbx_description
1 polymer ?
#
loop_
_entity_poly.entity_id
_entity_poly.type
_entity_poly.pdbx_seq_one_letter_code
_entity_poly.pdbx_strand_id
1 'polypeptide(L)'
;MNTIDYFKLQAKNLHRDFKTKTPVFDAVIKDYLYAYKSKYFDIEMIVSDFNIDEENFSLMNAQHIIAKIANFDSWAALLKASSLELAKLLYDYQDRIDLIGWQFYIADAQAMNETKLDAEIQIDIFKQVVVEENIFDTVIESYLLKHYD
;
A
#
# COMPACT_ATOMS: atom_id res chain seq x y z
N MET A 1 -18.26 4.98 -1.89
CA MET A 1 -17.46 4.55 -3.05
C MET A 1 -17.21 3.06 -2.90
N ASN A 2 -17.42 2.23 -3.94
CA ASN A 2 -17.06 0.81 -3.83
C ASN A 2 -15.53 0.67 -3.78
N THR A 3 -15.04 -0.48 -3.31
CA THR A 3 -13.59 -0.67 -3.09
C THR A 3 -12.76 -0.65 -4.38
N ILE A 4 -13.34 -1.04 -5.52
CA ILE A 4 -12.64 -0.92 -6.82
C ILE A 4 -12.43 0.54 -7.19
N ASP A 5 -13.45 1.38 -7.03
CA ASP A 5 -13.35 2.81 -7.31
C ASP A 5 -12.41 3.52 -6.33
N TYR A 6 -12.30 3.02 -5.10
CA TYR A 6 -11.26 3.42 -4.15
C TYR A 6 -9.86 3.18 -4.71
N PHE A 7 -9.54 1.95 -5.11
CA PHE A 7 -8.22 1.66 -5.66
C PHE A 7 -7.93 2.39 -6.98
N LYS A 8 -8.96 2.62 -7.82
CA LYS A 8 -8.81 3.47 -9.02
C LYS A 8 -8.45 4.91 -8.66
N LEU A 9 -9.05 5.44 -7.59
CA LEU A 9 -8.71 6.77 -7.09
C LEU A 9 -7.26 6.80 -6.58
N GLN A 10 -6.84 5.79 -5.82
CA GLN A 10 -5.46 5.71 -5.34
C GLN A 10 -4.43 5.63 -6.48
N ALA A 11 -4.70 4.86 -7.53
CA ALA A 11 -3.82 4.81 -8.69
C ALA A 11 -3.72 6.17 -9.41
N LYS A 12 -4.83 6.92 -9.48
CA LYS A 12 -4.83 8.28 -10.02
C LYS A 12 -4.07 9.27 -9.15
N ASN A 13 -4.16 9.14 -7.83
CA ASN A 13 -3.43 9.97 -6.88
C ASN A 13 -1.93 9.70 -6.95
N LEU A 14 -1.51 8.44 -6.97
CA LEU A 14 -0.11 8.04 -7.15
C LEU A 14 0.47 8.61 -8.44
N HIS A 15 -0.25 8.44 -9.55
CA HIS A 15 0.16 9.00 -10.84
C HIS A 15 0.18 10.54 -10.84
N ARG A 16 -0.66 11.20 -10.04
CA ARG A 16 -0.63 12.66 -9.89
C ARG A 16 0.62 13.12 -9.15
N ASP A 17 0.99 12.43 -8.07
CA ASP A 17 2.20 12.75 -7.32
C ASP A 17 3.46 12.50 -8.14
N PHE A 18 3.54 11.38 -8.87
CA PHE A 18 4.64 11.12 -9.81
C PHE A 18 4.82 12.22 -10.86
N LYS A 19 3.73 12.86 -11.32
CA LYS A 19 3.83 13.97 -12.29
C LYS A 19 4.44 15.25 -11.73
N THR A 20 4.64 15.34 -10.42
CA THR A 20 5.34 16.47 -9.80
C THR A 20 6.86 16.34 -9.89
N LYS A 21 7.36 15.27 -10.51
CA LYS A 21 8.78 14.98 -10.77
C LYS A 21 9.53 16.21 -11.26
N THR A 22 10.58 16.58 -10.54
CA THR A 22 11.53 17.64 -10.93
C THR A 22 12.96 17.13 -10.78
N PRO A 23 13.83 17.32 -11.79
CA PRO A 23 15.23 16.92 -11.69
C PRO A 23 15.96 17.79 -10.67
N VAL A 24 16.75 17.16 -9.80
CA VAL A 24 17.59 17.80 -8.79
C VAL A 24 18.99 17.22 -8.89
N PHE A 25 19.99 18.08 -9.00
CA PHE A 25 21.38 17.64 -9.05
C PHE A 25 21.83 17.12 -7.69
N ASP A 26 22.32 15.88 -7.66
CA ASP A 26 22.90 15.25 -6.48
C ASP A 26 24.44 15.28 -6.57
N ALA A 27 25.06 15.94 -5.60
CA ALA A 27 26.50 16.13 -5.58
C ALA A 27 27.29 14.87 -5.19
N VAL A 28 26.65 13.90 -4.53
CA VAL A 28 27.28 12.65 -4.09
C VAL A 28 27.50 11.73 -5.29
N ILE A 29 26.47 11.56 -6.13
CA ILE A 29 26.56 10.73 -7.34
C ILE A 29 27.01 11.51 -8.57
N LYS A 30 27.07 12.85 -8.49
CA LYS A 30 27.41 13.77 -9.59
C LYS A 30 26.48 13.60 -10.79
N ASP A 31 25.20 13.36 -10.53
CA ASP A 31 24.16 13.17 -11.53
C ASP A 31 22.84 13.76 -11.04
N TYR A 32 21.81 13.75 -11.88
CA TYR A 32 20.47 14.19 -11.52
C TYR A 32 19.65 13.04 -10.92
N LEU A 33 19.04 13.32 -9.78
CA LEU A 33 17.94 12.55 -9.20
C LEU A 33 16.61 13.27 -9.43
N TYR A 34 15.53 12.64 -8.99
CA TYR A 34 14.21 13.23 -9.02
C TYR A 34 13.70 13.54 -7.63
N ALA A 35 13.20 14.76 -7.47
CA ALA A 35 12.42 15.17 -6.30
C ALA A 35 10.95 15.30 -6.67
N TYR A 36 10.09 15.06 -5.68
CA TYR A 36 8.64 15.04 -5.85
C TYR A 36 7.95 15.97 -4.85
N LYS A 37 6.90 16.68 -5.31
CA LYS A 37 6.00 17.46 -4.45
C LYS A 37 4.75 16.63 -4.17
N SER A 38 4.95 15.50 -3.51
CA SER A 38 3.93 14.50 -3.28
C SER A 38 2.89 14.96 -2.26
N LYS A 39 1.62 14.66 -2.52
CA LYS A 39 0.52 14.95 -1.61
C LYS A 39 -0.01 13.69 -0.93
N TYR A 40 -0.07 12.58 -1.64
CA TYR A 40 -0.75 11.36 -1.18
C TYR A 40 0.23 10.24 -0.84
N PHE A 41 1.38 10.17 -1.52
CA PHE A 41 2.31 9.04 -1.41
C PHE A 41 3.75 9.45 -1.14
N ASP A 42 4.47 8.63 -0.38
CA ASP A 42 5.92 8.65 -0.35
C ASP A 42 6.44 8.05 -1.67
N ILE A 43 6.76 8.93 -2.62
CA ILE A 43 7.16 8.52 -3.97
C ILE A 43 8.57 7.95 -3.97
N GLU A 44 9.48 8.47 -3.14
CA GLU A 44 10.86 8.00 -3.09
C GLU A 44 10.90 6.56 -2.59
N MET A 45 10.14 6.26 -1.53
CA MET A 45 9.98 4.90 -1.01
C MET A 45 9.36 3.96 -2.05
N ILE A 46 8.30 4.39 -2.75
CA ILE A 46 7.67 3.60 -3.81
C ILE A 46 8.62 3.33 -4.98
N VAL A 47 9.42 4.33 -5.39
CA VAL A 47 10.43 4.16 -6.45
C VAL A 47 11.45 3.11 -6.07
N SER A 48 11.98 3.20 -4.85
CA SER A 48 12.99 2.26 -4.32
C SER A 48 12.44 0.84 -4.25
N ASP A 49 11.29 0.66 -3.61
CA ASP A 49 10.74 -0.67 -3.30
C ASP A 49 10.23 -1.41 -4.53
N PHE A 50 9.68 -0.68 -5.51
CA PHE A 50 9.13 -1.27 -6.73
C PHE A 50 10.06 -1.19 -7.93
N ASN A 51 11.28 -0.66 -7.77
CA ASN A 51 12.31 -0.50 -8.80
C ASN A 51 11.73 0.15 -10.08
N ILE A 52 11.16 1.34 -9.92
CA ILE A 52 10.38 2.02 -10.95
C ILE A 52 11.28 2.71 -11.97
N ASP A 53 10.99 2.52 -13.26
CA ASP A 53 11.49 3.40 -14.32
C ASP A 53 10.72 4.72 -14.29
N GLU A 54 11.31 5.71 -13.63
CA GLU A 54 10.72 7.03 -13.40
C GLU A 54 10.51 7.81 -14.70
N GLU A 55 11.20 7.48 -15.81
CA GLU A 55 11.02 8.16 -17.10
C GLU A 55 9.79 7.71 -17.86
N ASN A 56 9.40 6.45 -17.69
CA ASN A 56 8.30 5.83 -18.43
C ASN A 56 7.08 5.51 -17.55
N PHE A 57 6.92 6.26 -16.45
CA PHE A 57 5.84 6.02 -15.50
C PHE A 57 4.46 6.43 -16.03
N SER A 58 3.57 5.44 -16.21
CA SER A 58 2.20 5.64 -16.67
C SER A 58 1.15 5.37 -15.59
N LEU A 59 -0.11 5.73 -15.87
CA LEU A 59 -1.23 5.35 -15.00
C LEU A 59 -1.38 3.82 -14.85
N MET A 60 -1.00 3.04 -15.88
CA MET A 60 -1.04 1.58 -15.80
C MET A 60 0.02 1.07 -14.81
N ASN A 61 1.22 1.67 -14.79
CA ASN A 61 2.23 1.35 -13.77
C ASN A 61 1.71 1.66 -12.37
N ALA A 62 1.10 2.84 -12.18
CA ALA A 62 0.49 3.20 -10.91
C ALA A 62 -0.59 2.20 -10.46
N GLN A 63 -1.47 1.76 -11.37
CA GLN A 63 -2.47 0.73 -11.08
C GLN A 63 -1.83 -0.59 -10.61
N HIS A 64 -0.76 -1.04 -11.27
CA HIS A 64 -0.04 -2.25 -10.86
C HIS A 64 0.63 -2.11 -9.50
N ILE A 65 1.20 -0.94 -9.19
CA ILE A 65 1.81 -0.69 -7.88
C ILE A 65 0.75 -0.68 -6.77
N ILE A 66 -0.38 0.01 -6.98
CA ILE A 66 -1.49 -0.01 -6.02
C ILE A 66 -1.98 -1.44 -5.77
N ALA A 67 -2.05 -2.28 -6.81
CA ALA A 67 -2.39 -3.69 -6.64
C ALA A 67 -1.38 -4.42 -5.76
N LYS A 68 -0.07 -4.23 -5.97
CA LYS A 68 0.97 -4.86 -5.15
C LYS A 68 0.91 -4.41 -3.69
N ILE A 69 0.78 -3.11 -3.43
CA ILE A 69 0.62 -2.57 -2.07
C ILE A 69 -0.64 -3.18 -1.40
N ALA A 70 -1.72 -3.37 -2.16
CA ALA A 70 -2.94 -4.02 -1.70
C ALA A 70 -2.86 -5.57 -1.67
N ASN A 71 -1.67 -6.16 -1.73
CA ASN A 71 -1.43 -7.61 -1.73
C ASN A 71 -1.99 -8.38 -2.93
N PHE A 72 -1.83 -7.84 -4.14
CA PHE A 72 -2.17 -8.52 -5.39
C PHE A 72 -1.03 -8.43 -6.41
N ASP A 73 -0.76 -9.53 -7.11
CA ASP A 73 0.29 -9.59 -8.14
C ASP A 73 0.05 -8.63 -9.32
N SER A 74 -1.21 -8.30 -9.58
CA SER A 74 -1.59 -7.44 -10.70
C SER A 74 -2.89 -6.70 -10.48
N TRP A 75 -3.06 -5.59 -11.21
CA TRP A 75 -4.32 -4.85 -11.25
C TRP A 75 -5.51 -5.73 -11.66
N ALA A 76 -5.31 -6.65 -12.61
CA ALA A 76 -6.35 -7.57 -13.04
C ALA A 76 -6.78 -8.56 -11.95
N ALA A 77 -5.84 -9.01 -11.09
CA ALA A 77 -6.13 -9.85 -9.95
C ALA A 77 -6.96 -9.08 -8.90
N LEU A 78 -6.57 -7.84 -8.60
CA LEU A 78 -7.33 -6.95 -7.70
C LEU A 78 -8.77 -6.76 -8.19
N LEU A 79 -8.97 -6.48 -9.49
CA LEU A 79 -10.31 -6.25 -10.05
C LEU A 79 -11.26 -7.45 -9.94
N LYS A 80 -10.74 -8.67 -9.76
CA LYS A 80 -11.52 -9.91 -9.67
C LYS A 80 -11.63 -10.46 -8.25
N ALA A 81 -10.96 -9.83 -7.28
CA ALA A 81 -10.88 -10.33 -5.92
C ALA A 81 -12.24 -10.22 -5.21
N SER A 82 -12.58 -11.25 -4.42
CA SER A 82 -13.72 -11.21 -3.49
C SER A 82 -13.35 -10.58 -2.14
N SER A 83 -12.05 -10.52 -1.79
CA SER A 83 -11.52 -10.05 -0.50
C SER A 83 -11.13 -8.56 -0.50
N LEU A 84 -11.81 -7.73 -1.30
CA LEU A 84 -11.42 -6.34 -1.50
C LEU A 84 -11.48 -5.48 -0.23
N GLU A 85 -12.42 -5.75 0.69
CA GLU A 85 -12.50 -5.01 1.96
C GLU A 85 -11.26 -5.24 2.84
N LEU A 86 -10.82 -6.49 2.99
CA LEU A 86 -9.58 -6.81 3.72
C LEU A 86 -8.37 -6.14 3.08
N ALA A 87 -8.26 -6.19 1.75
CA ALA A 87 -7.17 -5.54 1.03
C ALA A 87 -7.15 -4.02 1.27
N LYS A 88 -8.33 -3.38 1.34
CA LYS A 88 -8.43 -1.96 1.65
C LYS A 88 -7.99 -1.66 3.09
N LEU A 89 -8.36 -2.49 4.05
CA LEU A 89 -7.94 -2.33 5.45
C LEU A 89 -6.41 -2.42 5.58
N LEU A 90 -5.81 -3.46 5.01
CA LEU A 90 -4.35 -3.62 4.97
C LEU A 90 -3.66 -2.42 4.31
N TYR A 91 -4.24 -1.93 3.22
CA TYR A 91 -3.73 -0.76 2.51
C TYR A 91 -3.77 0.52 3.34
N ASP A 92 -4.88 0.80 4.04
CA ASP A 92 -5.09 2.04 4.79
C ASP A 92 -4.32 2.10 6.10
N TYR A 93 -4.04 0.95 6.71
CA TYR A 93 -3.39 0.81 8.02
C TYR A 93 -1.99 0.20 7.93
N GLN A 94 -1.34 0.33 6.76
CA GLN A 94 0.03 -0.15 6.53
C GLN A 94 1.07 0.49 7.47
N ASP A 95 0.76 1.63 8.10
CA ASP A 95 1.59 2.27 9.13
C ASP A 95 1.49 1.60 10.51
N ARG A 96 0.51 0.71 10.70
CA ARG A 96 0.30 -0.03 11.95
C ARG A 96 0.76 -1.48 11.85
N ILE A 97 0.51 -2.10 10.70
CA ILE A 97 0.96 -3.46 10.41
C ILE A 97 1.26 -3.59 8.92
N ASP A 98 2.43 -4.14 8.61
CA ASP A 98 2.79 -4.46 7.25
C ASP A 98 2.12 -5.76 6.80
N LEU A 99 2.15 -6.03 5.51
CA LEU A 99 1.52 -7.21 4.95
C LEU A 99 2.11 -8.51 5.51
N ILE A 100 3.43 -8.55 5.71
CA ILE A 100 4.12 -9.75 6.19
C ILE A 100 3.73 -10.02 7.65
N GLY A 101 3.73 -8.99 8.51
CA GLY A 101 3.28 -9.08 9.88
C GLY A 101 1.84 -9.56 9.99
N TRP A 102 0.94 -9.05 9.14
CA TRP A 102 -0.44 -9.53 9.12
C TRP A 102 -0.55 -11.00 8.72
N GLN A 103 0.22 -11.43 7.70
CA GLN A 103 0.23 -12.83 7.27
C GLN A 103 0.73 -13.77 8.38
N PHE A 104 1.77 -13.37 9.12
CA PHE A 104 2.25 -14.14 10.27
C PHE A 104 1.21 -14.19 11.40
N TYR A 105 0.61 -13.05 11.73
CA TYR A 105 -0.42 -12.97 12.77
C TYR A 105 -1.60 -13.92 12.47
N ILE A 106 -2.10 -13.89 11.24
CA ILE A 106 -3.19 -14.77 10.82
C ILE A 106 -2.76 -16.23 10.74
N ALA A 107 -1.53 -16.53 10.31
CA ALA A 107 -1.02 -17.90 10.29
C ALA A 107 -0.93 -18.51 11.69
N ASP A 108 -0.42 -17.75 12.67
CA ASP A 108 -0.35 -18.17 14.07
C ASP A 108 -1.75 -18.36 14.66
N ALA A 109 -2.65 -17.40 14.43
CA ALA A 109 -4.04 -17.52 14.85
C ALA A 109 -4.73 -18.74 14.20
N GLN A 110 -4.49 -19.00 12.92
CA GLN A 110 -5.04 -20.15 12.20
C GLN A 110 -4.53 -21.48 12.77
N ALA A 111 -3.26 -21.55 13.18
CA ALA A 111 -2.69 -22.76 13.78
C ALA A 111 -3.32 -23.09 15.15
N MET A 112 -3.85 -22.08 15.85
CA MET A 112 -4.52 -22.23 17.15
C MET A 112 -6.03 -22.47 17.04
N ASN A 113 -6.62 -22.38 15.84
CA ASN A 113 -8.05 -22.47 15.63
C ASN A 113 -8.40 -23.62 14.66
N GLU A 114 -9.47 -24.35 14.95
CA GLU A 114 -9.97 -25.41 14.05
C GLU A 114 -10.71 -24.86 12.82
N THR A 115 -11.28 -23.65 12.94
CA THR A 115 -12.02 -23.00 11.87
C THR A 115 -11.06 -22.25 10.95
N LYS A 116 -11.27 -22.35 9.64
CA LYS A 116 -10.56 -21.55 8.66
C LYS A 116 -10.89 -20.07 8.85
N LEU A 117 -9.88 -19.23 9.05
CA LEU A 117 -9.98 -17.78 9.08
C LEU A 117 -10.08 -17.26 7.65
N ASP A 118 -11.29 -17.31 7.09
CA ASP A 118 -11.55 -16.74 5.77
C ASP A 118 -11.52 -15.20 5.77
N ALA A 119 -11.80 -14.59 4.62
CA ALA A 119 -11.69 -13.14 4.47
C ALA A 119 -12.66 -12.36 5.39
N GLU A 120 -13.86 -12.88 5.65
CA GLU A 120 -14.85 -12.22 6.50
C GLU A 120 -14.38 -12.22 7.95
N ILE A 121 -13.92 -13.38 8.45
CA ILE A 121 -13.36 -13.50 9.80
C ILE A 121 -12.10 -12.64 9.96
N GLN A 122 -11.22 -12.62 8.95
CA GLN A 122 -10.03 -11.79 8.97
C GLN A 122 -10.35 -10.29 9.03
N ILE A 123 -11.43 -9.83 8.37
CA ILE A 123 -11.87 -8.43 8.45
C ILE A 123 -12.26 -8.07 9.88
N ASP A 124 -13.01 -8.94 10.55
CA ASP A 124 -13.46 -8.71 11.93
C ASP A 124 -12.27 -8.69 12.89
N ILE A 125 -11.34 -9.64 12.75
CA ILE A 125 -10.09 -9.67 13.51
C ILE A 125 -9.30 -8.38 13.25
N PHE A 126 -9.11 -7.98 11.99
CA PHE A 126 -8.32 -6.78 11.64
C PHE A 126 -8.90 -5.51 12.27
N LYS A 127 -10.23 -5.34 12.21
CA LYS A 127 -10.92 -4.20 12.83
C LYS A 127 -10.68 -4.17 14.33
N GLN A 128 -10.80 -5.30 15.02
CA GLN A 128 -10.55 -5.36 16.45
C GLN A 128 -9.07 -5.05 16.78
N VAL A 129 -8.12 -5.80 16.20
CA VAL A 129 -6.75 -5.81 16.71
C VAL A 129 -5.87 -4.70 16.14
N VAL A 130 -6.13 -4.25 14.90
CA VAL A 130 -5.37 -3.17 14.25
C VAL A 130 -6.06 -1.83 14.40
N VAL A 131 -7.39 -1.77 14.20
CA VAL A 131 -8.11 -0.49 14.15
C VAL A 131 -8.48 0.00 15.55
N GLU A 132 -9.15 -0.83 16.34
CA GLU A 132 -9.69 -0.48 17.65
C GLU A 132 -8.63 -0.57 18.76
N GLU A 133 -8.00 -1.73 18.92
CA GLU A 133 -7.05 -1.99 20.01
C GLU A 133 -5.63 -1.51 19.65
N ASN A 134 -5.30 -1.46 18.36
CA ASN A 134 -3.97 -1.15 17.84
C ASN A 134 -2.85 -1.86 18.61
N ILE A 135 -2.96 -3.19 18.73
CA ILE A 135 -2.06 -4.00 19.57
C ILE A 135 -0.62 -4.08 19.03
N PHE A 136 -0.39 -3.59 17.81
CA PHE A 136 0.91 -3.55 17.17
C PHE A 136 1.61 -2.24 17.50
N ASP A 137 2.56 -2.30 18.44
CA ASP A 137 3.41 -1.17 18.83
C ASP A 137 4.75 -1.24 18.08
N THR A 138 4.68 -1.11 16.76
CA THR A 138 5.85 -1.07 15.87
C THR A 138 5.77 0.16 14.99
N VAL A 139 6.89 0.86 14.84
CA VAL A 139 6.99 1.94 13.84
C VAL A 139 7.18 1.29 12.48
N ILE A 140 6.17 1.40 11.62
CA ILE A 140 6.20 0.89 10.26
C ILE A 140 6.12 2.06 9.29
N GLU A 141 7.04 2.06 8.33
CA GLU A 141 7.03 3.01 7.23
C GLU A 141 5.80 2.81 6.34
N SER A 142 5.19 3.91 5.92
CA SER A 142 3.99 3.88 5.10
C SER A 142 4.24 4.58 3.77
N TYR A 143 3.83 3.93 2.69
CA TYR A 143 3.72 4.55 1.38
C TYR A 143 2.69 5.67 1.34
N LEU A 144 1.71 5.70 2.26
CA LEU A 144 0.70 6.75 2.34
C LEU A 144 1.21 7.90 3.20
N LEU A 145 1.24 9.09 2.62
CA LEU A 145 1.47 10.31 3.41
C LEU A 145 0.21 10.61 4.20
N LYS A 146 0.26 10.35 5.52
CA LYS A 146 -0.76 10.83 6.43
C LYS A 146 -0.52 12.32 6.64
N HIS A 147 -1.42 13.14 6.11
CA HIS A 147 -1.53 14.51 6.59
C HIS A 147 -2.03 14.43 8.03
N TYR A 148 -1.15 14.69 8.99
CA TYR A 148 -1.59 15.07 10.32
C TYR A 148 -2.27 16.43 10.17
N ASP A 149 -3.60 16.45 10.23
CA ASP A 149 -4.38 17.68 10.35
C ASP A 149 -4.07 18.39 11.69
#